data_AF-A0A952BJZ5-F1
#
_entry.id   AF-A0A952BJZ5-F1
#
_cell.length_a   1.000
_cell.length_b   1.000
_cell.length_c   1.000
_cell.angle_alpha   90.00
_cell.angle_beta   90.00
_cell.angle_gamma   90.00
#
_symmetry.space_group_name_H-M   'P 1'
#
loop_
_entity.id
_entity.type
_entity.pdbx_description
1 polymer ?
#
loop_
_entity_poly.entity_id
_entity_poly.type
_entity_poly.pdbx_seq_one_letter_code
_entity_poly.pdbx_strand_id
1 'polypeptide(L)'
;MQSTGEKVINVQELEPRLRHQTIFQTFEDLNEGESLVIHNNHDPKPVYYQMMEMYGEVFSWEYLQEGPEWWDIKVTKTSNAAAMLSSDDDIVLNVPELHPSVKHQTIFDTFDKLKPGEGMIIHNDHDPMPLFYQLKNMHGDTFSWTYLKDGPDWWDIRIAKEENEADGMPEDAVYKNVHNDYVINVPKLEPKEKHPTIFKVFENLKEGESMIIHNDHDPKPLYYQLLNDHGEIFSWQYLEEGPKWWDIKVTLQGIDNSETIGEITRKDWRKAEVFKKYGIDFCCGGNKTVKQACDEKGIDFKQVENDLQQAATTGGGGYTNYDEWNLDFLADYIQNTHHNYVRKNMLEIRNYAAKVFRVHGANHPELGPIQQLVEQVNEELMEHMKEEEGILFPWVKRILKAKNENSKYEQQGDQTFEQILDKSVAEHQSVGDAVDRIRELANEFTLPEDACASYTLLYKMLDDFENDLHTHIHLENNILFPKAAEMEKQLV
;
A
#
# COMPACT_ATOMS: atom_id res chain seq x y z
N MET A 1 -31.59 -42.77 -9.20
CA MET A 1 -32.40 -41.60 -8.80
C MET A 1 -32.30 -41.46 -7.29
N GLN A 2 -31.24 -40.79 -6.82
CA GLN A 2 -31.22 -40.21 -5.48
C GLN A 2 -31.73 -38.78 -5.65
N SER A 3 -32.72 -38.36 -4.86
CA SER A 3 -33.25 -37.01 -4.92
C SER A 3 -32.19 -36.04 -4.41
N THR A 4 -31.68 -35.18 -5.28
CA THR A 4 -30.93 -33.98 -4.92
C THR A 4 -31.88 -33.06 -4.17
N GLY A 5 -31.95 -33.22 -2.84
CA GLY A 5 -32.72 -32.35 -1.98
C GLY A 5 -32.16 -30.94 -2.05
N GLU A 6 -32.96 -30.01 -2.53
CA GLU A 6 -32.63 -28.58 -2.56
C GLU A 6 -32.36 -28.11 -1.12
N LYS A 7 -31.14 -27.62 -0.84
CA LYS A 7 -30.74 -27.21 0.51
C LYS A 7 -31.36 -25.83 0.81
N VAL A 8 -32.40 -25.78 1.65
CA VAL A 8 -33.06 -24.51 2.03
C VAL A 8 -32.52 -24.03 3.39
N ILE A 9 -32.09 -22.77 3.45
CA ILE A 9 -31.61 -22.09 4.66
C ILE A 9 -32.63 -21.01 5.07
N ASN A 10 -33.34 -21.23 6.17
CA ASN A 10 -34.15 -20.19 6.79
C ASN A 10 -33.27 -19.31 7.69
N VAL A 11 -32.91 -18.13 7.18
CA VAL A 11 -31.97 -17.21 7.85
C VAL A 11 -32.54 -16.70 9.19
N GLN A 12 -33.86 -16.61 9.32
CA GLN A 12 -34.50 -16.10 10.54
C GLN A 12 -34.48 -17.11 11.70
N GLU A 13 -34.28 -18.39 11.42
CA GLU A 13 -34.13 -19.44 12.44
C GLU A 13 -32.68 -19.57 12.94
N LEU A 14 -31.73 -18.88 12.30
CA LEU A 14 -30.32 -18.87 12.69
C LEU A 14 -29.99 -17.70 13.63
N GLU A 15 -29.17 -17.98 14.64
CA GLU A 15 -28.50 -16.96 15.47
C GLU A 15 -27.81 -15.92 14.59
N PRO A 16 -27.96 -14.59 14.83
CA PRO A 16 -27.46 -13.55 13.93
C PRO A 16 -25.99 -13.71 13.51
N ARG A 17 -25.12 -14.09 14.46
CA ARG A 17 -23.68 -14.30 14.23
C ARG A 17 -23.35 -15.48 13.32
N LEU A 18 -24.28 -16.42 13.11
CA LEU A 18 -24.06 -17.66 12.34
C LEU A 18 -24.65 -17.60 10.92
N ARG A 19 -25.41 -16.56 10.58
CA ARG A 19 -26.19 -16.48 9.33
C ARG A 19 -25.32 -16.59 8.08
N HIS A 20 -24.40 -15.64 7.89
CA HIS A 20 -23.53 -15.62 6.70
C HIS A 20 -22.60 -16.83 6.67
N GLN A 21 -22.01 -17.20 7.81
CA GLN A 21 -21.16 -18.39 7.92
C GLN A 21 -21.88 -19.66 7.45
N THR A 22 -23.15 -19.84 7.84
CA THR A 22 -23.94 -21.01 7.43
C THR A 22 -24.23 -21.00 5.93
N ILE A 23 -24.56 -19.84 5.35
CA ILE A 23 -24.80 -19.70 3.91
C ILE A 23 -23.53 -20.03 3.12
N PHE A 24 -22.38 -19.47 3.52
CA PHE A 24 -21.11 -19.67 2.82
C PHE A 24 -20.60 -21.09 2.92
N GLN A 25 -20.63 -21.69 4.12
CA GLN A 25 -20.23 -23.09 4.28
C GLN A 25 -21.14 -24.02 3.46
N THR A 26 -22.45 -23.75 3.44
CA THR A 26 -23.39 -24.55 2.65
C THR A 26 -23.11 -24.43 1.15
N PHE A 27 -22.71 -23.26 0.68
CA PHE A 27 -22.32 -23.00 -0.72
C PHE A 27 -21.00 -23.69 -1.10
N GLU A 28 -19.99 -23.66 -0.22
CA GLU A 28 -18.72 -24.36 -0.43
C GLU A 28 -18.95 -25.88 -0.57
N ASP A 29 -19.84 -26.43 0.25
CA ASP A 29 -20.24 -27.84 0.26
C ASP A 29 -21.12 -28.26 -0.94
N LEU A 30 -21.47 -27.34 -1.85
CA LEU A 30 -22.19 -27.68 -3.08
C LEU A 30 -21.22 -28.25 -4.13
N ASN A 31 -21.66 -29.29 -4.82
CA ASN A 31 -21.05 -29.70 -6.08
C ASN A 31 -21.47 -28.72 -7.20
N GLU A 32 -20.73 -28.76 -8.31
CA GLU A 32 -21.08 -27.99 -9.51
C GLU A 32 -22.49 -28.33 -10.00
N GLY A 33 -23.28 -27.30 -10.33
CA GLY A 33 -24.68 -27.41 -10.72
C GLY A 33 -25.66 -27.63 -9.55
N GLU A 34 -25.19 -27.84 -8.32
CA GLU A 34 -26.06 -27.87 -7.15
C GLU A 34 -26.41 -26.46 -6.67
N SER A 35 -27.53 -26.37 -5.95
CA SER A 35 -28.09 -25.10 -5.48
C SER A 35 -28.43 -25.14 -4.00
N LEU A 36 -28.40 -23.97 -3.37
CA LEU A 36 -29.05 -23.69 -2.09
C LEU A 36 -30.10 -22.59 -2.27
N VAL A 37 -31.10 -22.55 -1.38
CA VAL A 37 -32.11 -21.49 -1.32
C VAL A 37 -31.98 -20.73 0.00
N ILE A 38 -31.81 -19.40 -0.08
CA ILE A 38 -31.78 -18.49 1.06
C ILE A 38 -33.19 -17.94 1.25
N HIS A 39 -33.82 -18.27 2.38
CA HIS A 39 -35.11 -17.73 2.79
C HIS A 39 -34.91 -16.66 3.87
N ASN A 40 -35.35 -15.43 3.62
CA ASN A 40 -35.12 -14.28 4.51
C ASN A 40 -36.30 -13.29 4.52
N ASN A 41 -36.43 -12.50 5.59
CA ASN A 41 -37.51 -11.50 5.73
C ASN A 41 -37.20 -10.13 5.07
N HIS A 42 -36.06 -10.03 4.40
CA HIS A 42 -35.63 -8.88 3.61
C HIS A 42 -34.72 -9.34 2.49
N ASP A 43 -34.54 -8.50 1.48
CA ASP A 43 -33.64 -8.76 0.37
C ASP A 43 -32.18 -8.94 0.87
N PRO A 44 -31.57 -10.13 0.74
CA PRO A 44 -30.23 -10.39 1.22
C PRO A 44 -29.13 -9.88 0.26
N LYS A 45 -29.30 -8.70 -0.35
CA LYS A 45 -28.26 -8.06 -1.19
C LYS A 45 -26.87 -7.99 -0.54
N PRO A 46 -26.72 -7.72 0.77
CA PRO A 46 -25.40 -7.74 1.41
C PRO A 46 -24.70 -9.10 1.30
N VAL A 47 -25.46 -10.20 1.35
CA VAL A 47 -24.93 -11.56 1.19
C VAL A 47 -24.51 -11.81 -0.25
N TYR A 48 -25.29 -11.32 -1.23
CA TYR A 48 -24.90 -11.38 -2.64
C TYR A 48 -23.54 -10.72 -2.88
N TYR A 49 -23.34 -9.49 -2.39
CA TYR A 49 -22.06 -8.79 -2.57
C TYR A 49 -20.90 -9.51 -1.87
N GLN A 50 -21.11 -10.05 -0.67
CA GLN A 50 -20.08 -10.84 0.01
C GLN A 50 -19.74 -12.13 -0.74
N MET A 51 -20.73 -12.84 -1.30
CA MET A 51 -20.45 -14.02 -2.12
C MET A 51 -19.72 -13.67 -3.41
N MET A 52 -20.07 -12.55 -4.05
CA MET A 52 -19.37 -12.05 -5.24
C MET A 52 -17.91 -11.70 -4.94
N GLU A 53 -17.62 -11.09 -3.79
CA GLU A 53 -16.25 -10.75 -3.36
C GLU A 53 -15.42 -12.00 -3.08
N MET A 54 -15.99 -13.00 -2.40
CA MET A 54 -15.27 -14.21 -2.00
C MET A 54 -15.09 -15.22 -3.15
N TYR A 55 -16.07 -15.34 -4.03
CA TYR A 55 -16.14 -16.45 -5.00
C TYR A 55 -16.16 -15.98 -6.45
N GLY A 56 -16.34 -14.69 -6.75
CA GLY A 56 -16.46 -14.19 -8.12
C GLY A 56 -17.71 -14.75 -8.83
N GLU A 57 -17.63 -14.95 -10.15
CA GLU A 57 -18.76 -15.40 -10.99
C GLU A 57 -18.99 -16.93 -10.99
N VAL A 58 -18.51 -17.65 -9.97
CA VAL A 58 -18.70 -19.12 -9.83
C VAL A 58 -20.06 -19.51 -9.26
N PHE A 59 -21.03 -18.59 -9.28
CA PHE A 59 -22.43 -18.88 -8.97
C PHE A 59 -23.42 -18.02 -9.74
N SER A 60 -24.66 -18.51 -9.84
CA SER A 60 -25.82 -17.72 -10.29
C SER A 60 -26.68 -17.32 -9.10
N TRP A 61 -27.29 -16.12 -9.16
CA TRP A 61 -28.21 -15.60 -8.15
C TRP A 61 -29.60 -15.37 -8.77
N GLU A 62 -30.58 -16.17 -8.39
CA GLU A 62 -31.95 -16.12 -8.93
C GLU A 62 -32.96 -15.82 -7.82
N TYR A 63 -33.79 -14.79 -8.00
CA TYR A 63 -34.91 -14.53 -7.10
C TYR A 63 -36.08 -15.47 -7.45
N LEU A 64 -36.38 -16.40 -6.55
CA LEU A 64 -37.57 -17.25 -6.64
C LEU A 64 -38.81 -16.52 -6.11
N GLN A 65 -38.62 -15.70 -5.07
CA GLN A 65 -39.65 -14.85 -4.51
C GLN A 65 -39.04 -13.51 -4.08
N GLU A 66 -39.67 -12.42 -4.49
CA GLU A 66 -39.35 -11.06 -4.05
C GLU A 66 -40.48 -10.58 -3.12
N GLY A 67 -40.14 -9.74 -2.14
CA GLY A 67 -41.01 -9.36 -1.02
C GLY A 67 -42.38 -8.71 -1.37
N PRO A 68 -43.09 -8.15 -0.37
CA PRO A 68 -42.52 -7.46 0.79
C PRO A 68 -42.38 -8.30 2.06
N GLU A 69 -42.99 -9.48 2.15
CA GLU A 69 -43.00 -10.29 3.39
C GLU A 69 -41.81 -11.24 3.49
N TRP A 70 -41.44 -11.90 2.39
CA TRP A 70 -40.35 -12.88 2.34
C TRP A 70 -39.64 -12.87 0.99
N TRP A 71 -38.36 -13.20 1.04
CA TRP A 71 -37.46 -13.29 -0.11
C TRP A 71 -36.85 -14.68 -0.16
N ASP A 72 -36.98 -15.34 -1.30
CA ASP A 72 -36.37 -16.65 -1.58
C ASP A 72 -35.39 -16.50 -2.74
N ILE A 73 -34.11 -16.77 -2.48
CA ILE A 73 -33.03 -16.62 -3.44
C ILE A 73 -32.41 -17.99 -3.68
N LYS A 74 -32.39 -18.45 -4.92
CA LYS A 74 -31.65 -19.62 -5.34
C LYS A 74 -30.24 -19.24 -5.77
N VAL A 75 -29.26 -19.86 -5.13
CA VAL A 75 -27.84 -19.71 -5.43
C VAL A 75 -27.32 -21.04 -5.98
N THR A 76 -26.88 -21.07 -7.24
CA THR A 76 -26.39 -22.28 -7.91
C THR A 76 -24.91 -22.15 -8.21
N LYS A 77 -24.10 -23.16 -7.89
CA LYS A 77 -22.65 -23.16 -8.18
C LYS A 77 -22.39 -23.44 -9.66
N THR A 78 -21.69 -22.55 -10.35
CA THR A 78 -21.42 -22.63 -11.80
C THR A 78 -19.93 -22.94 -12.07
N SER A 79 -19.65 -23.60 -13.21
CA SER A 79 -18.28 -23.74 -13.71
C SER A 79 -17.79 -22.41 -14.30
N ASN A 80 -16.53 -22.06 -14.02
CA ASN A 80 -15.85 -20.90 -14.57
C ASN A 80 -15.76 -21.04 -16.11
N ALA A 81 -16.70 -20.43 -16.84
CA ALA A 81 -16.84 -20.55 -18.29
C ALA A 81 -17.52 -19.32 -18.90
N ALA A 82 -16.88 -18.16 -18.81
CA ALA A 82 -17.15 -17.05 -19.72
C ALA A 82 -16.04 -17.02 -20.80
N ALA A 83 -16.37 -17.61 -21.95
CA ALA A 83 -15.76 -17.45 -23.27
C ALA A 83 -14.24 -17.72 -23.45
N MET A 84 -13.89 -18.98 -23.69
CA MET A 84 -12.67 -19.38 -24.42
C MET A 84 -13.10 -19.97 -25.76
N LEU A 85 -13.26 -19.14 -26.79
CA LEU A 85 -13.35 -19.64 -28.16
C LEU A 85 -11.92 -19.75 -28.70
N SER A 86 -11.42 -20.98 -28.79
CA SER A 86 -10.15 -21.28 -29.46
C SER A 86 -10.36 -21.18 -30.97
N SER A 87 -9.85 -20.11 -31.60
CA SER A 87 -9.56 -20.12 -33.03
C SER A 87 -8.06 -20.33 -33.22
N ASP A 88 -7.69 -21.57 -33.48
CA ASP A 88 -6.45 -22.08 -34.09
C ASP A 88 -5.07 -21.48 -33.76
N ASP A 89 -4.88 -20.67 -32.71
CA ASP A 89 -3.61 -20.54 -31.94
C ASP A 89 -3.69 -19.51 -30.76
N ASP A 90 -4.66 -18.59 -30.74
CA ASP A 90 -4.76 -17.54 -29.69
C ASP A 90 -6.05 -17.62 -28.85
N ILE A 91 -5.95 -17.18 -27.58
CA ILE A 91 -7.07 -17.06 -26.64
C ILE A 91 -7.92 -15.82 -26.96
N VAL A 92 -9.23 -15.94 -27.20
CA VAL A 92 -10.10 -14.77 -27.45
C VAL A 92 -10.91 -14.39 -26.21
N LEU A 93 -10.75 -13.16 -25.72
CA LEU A 93 -11.53 -12.56 -24.62
C LEU A 93 -12.53 -11.51 -25.14
N ASN A 94 -13.82 -11.71 -24.84
CA ASN A 94 -14.87 -10.73 -25.11
C ASN A 94 -15.04 -9.77 -23.92
N VAL A 95 -14.37 -8.63 -23.98
CA VAL A 95 -14.27 -7.68 -22.86
C VAL A 95 -15.59 -6.97 -22.49
N PRO A 96 -16.49 -6.63 -23.42
CA PRO A 96 -17.81 -6.09 -23.10
C PRO A 96 -18.67 -7.04 -22.24
N GLU A 97 -18.51 -8.35 -22.42
CA GLU A 97 -19.27 -9.38 -21.68
C GLU A 97 -18.75 -9.61 -20.26
N LEU A 98 -17.52 -9.18 -19.96
CA LEU A 98 -16.96 -9.21 -18.61
C LEU A 98 -17.60 -8.12 -17.73
N HIS A 99 -17.82 -8.40 -16.44
CA HIS A 99 -18.28 -7.37 -15.51
C HIS A 99 -17.20 -6.27 -15.34
N PRO A 100 -17.54 -4.97 -15.30
CA PRO A 100 -16.57 -3.85 -15.26
C PRO A 100 -15.46 -3.98 -14.20
N SER A 101 -15.78 -4.55 -13.04
CA SER A 101 -14.84 -4.70 -11.92
C SER A 101 -13.76 -5.75 -12.14
N VAL A 102 -13.94 -6.70 -13.07
CA VAL A 102 -13.00 -7.82 -13.29
C VAL A 102 -12.33 -7.78 -14.67
N LYS A 103 -12.68 -6.82 -15.53
CA LYS A 103 -12.18 -6.72 -16.91
C LYS A 103 -10.65 -6.72 -16.96
N HIS A 104 -10.02 -5.76 -16.28
CA HIS A 104 -8.58 -5.58 -16.27
C HIS A 104 -7.86 -6.78 -15.66
N GLN A 105 -8.33 -7.25 -14.50
CA GLN A 105 -7.73 -8.42 -13.84
C GLN A 105 -7.76 -9.66 -14.72
N THR A 106 -8.89 -9.93 -15.37
CA THR A 106 -9.05 -11.10 -16.26
C THR A 106 -8.09 -11.01 -17.46
N ILE A 107 -7.93 -9.81 -18.02
CA ILE A 107 -7.01 -9.58 -19.13
C ILE A 107 -5.56 -9.82 -18.70
N PHE A 108 -5.14 -9.24 -17.57
CA PHE A 108 -3.76 -9.38 -17.05
C PHE A 108 -3.45 -10.82 -16.66
N ASP A 109 -4.34 -11.48 -15.92
CA ASP A 109 -4.19 -12.89 -15.53
C ASP A 109 -4.11 -13.83 -16.75
N THR A 110 -4.78 -13.46 -17.86
CA THR A 110 -4.72 -14.23 -19.10
C THR A 110 -3.39 -14.00 -19.82
N PHE A 111 -2.93 -12.75 -19.88
CA PHE A 111 -1.64 -12.39 -20.46
C PHE A 111 -0.46 -13.03 -19.72
N ASP A 112 -0.48 -13.02 -18.37
CA ASP A 112 0.57 -13.60 -17.53
C ASP A 112 0.77 -15.11 -17.75
N LYS A 113 -0.32 -15.81 -18.11
CA LYS A 113 -0.32 -17.24 -18.39
C LYS A 113 0.22 -17.59 -19.79
N LEU A 114 0.38 -16.62 -20.68
CA LEU A 114 0.95 -16.85 -22.01
C LEU A 114 2.43 -17.21 -21.92
N LYS A 115 2.85 -18.21 -22.71
CA LYS A 115 4.27 -18.48 -22.96
C LYS A 115 4.83 -17.49 -23.99
N PRO A 116 6.16 -17.26 -24.03
CA PRO A 116 6.79 -16.52 -25.12
C PRO A 116 6.38 -17.13 -26.48
N GLY A 117 5.99 -16.27 -27.42
CA GLY A 117 5.44 -16.66 -28.73
C GLY A 117 3.92 -16.86 -28.77
N GLU A 118 3.25 -17.09 -27.64
CA GLU A 118 1.79 -17.22 -27.56
C GLU A 118 1.09 -15.86 -27.51
N GLY A 119 -0.16 -15.81 -27.98
CA GLY A 119 -0.98 -14.60 -28.00
C GLY A 119 -2.41 -14.80 -27.51
N MET A 120 -3.03 -13.67 -27.21
CA MET A 120 -4.45 -13.54 -26.92
C MET A 120 -5.04 -12.41 -27.75
N ILE A 121 -6.35 -12.47 -27.98
CA ILE A 121 -7.13 -11.47 -28.71
C ILE A 121 -8.14 -10.88 -27.74
N ILE A 122 -8.16 -9.55 -27.65
CA ILE A 122 -9.19 -8.79 -26.95
C ILE A 122 -10.19 -8.29 -27.98
N HIS A 123 -11.46 -8.66 -27.80
CA HIS A 123 -12.60 -8.11 -28.51
C HIS A 123 -13.27 -7.05 -27.64
N ASN A 124 -13.34 -5.80 -28.11
CA ASN A 124 -13.86 -4.68 -27.33
C ASN A 124 -14.71 -3.70 -28.16
N ASP A 125 -15.67 -3.04 -27.52
CA ASP A 125 -16.60 -2.09 -28.14
C ASP A 125 -16.02 -0.66 -28.31
N HIS A 126 -14.78 -0.45 -27.87
CA HIS A 126 -14.01 0.79 -28.04
C HIS A 126 -12.51 0.49 -28.14
N ASP A 127 -11.73 1.45 -28.63
CA ASP A 127 -10.26 1.34 -28.69
C ASP A 127 -9.68 1.18 -27.27
N PRO A 128 -9.07 0.03 -26.92
CA PRO A 128 -8.52 -0.21 -25.60
C PRO A 128 -7.11 0.37 -25.44
N MET A 129 -6.79 1.50 -26.09
CA MET A 129 -5.49 2.16 -25.95
C MET A 129 -5.07 2.44 -24.48
N PRO A 130 -5.96 2.79 -23.52
CA PRO A 130 -5.57 2.90 -22.12
C PRO A 130 -5.01 1.59 -21.53
N LEU A 131 -5.53 0.44 -21.96
CA LEU A 131 -5.07 -0.88 -21.54
C LEU A 131 -3.67 -1.19 -22.10
N PHE A 132 -3.33 -0.71 -23.30
CA PHE A 132 -1.97 -0.82 -23.84
C PHE A 132 -0.95 -0.15 -22.91
N TYR A 133 -1.24 1.08 -22.46
CA TYR A 133 -0.35 1.79 -21.55
C TYR A 133 -0.25 1.10 -20.18
N GLN A 134 -1.35 0.52 -19.68
CA GLN A 134 -1.33 -0.28 -18.44
C GLN A 134 -0.46 -1.54 -18.58
N LEU A 135 -0.63 -2.32 -19.64
CA LEU A 135 0.21 -3.48 -19.91
C LEU A 135 1.68 -3.10 -20.11
N LYS A 136 1.96 -1.98 -20.79
CA LYS A 136 3.31 -1.45 -20.98
C LYS A 136 3.95 -1.00 -19.66
N ASN A 137 3.18 -0.41 -18.74
CA ASN A 137 3.70 -0.06 -17.42
C ASN A 137 3.99 -1.31 -16.57
N MET A 138 3.19 -2.37 -16.71
CA MET A 138 3.35 -3.61 -15.94
C MET A 138 4.43 -4.54 -16.51
N HIS A 139 4.58 -4.59 -17.83
CA HIS A 139 5.40 -5.58 -18.53
C HIS A 139 6.44 -4.98 -19.49
N GLY A 140 6.58 -3.66 -19.53
CA GLY A 140 7.52 -2.98 -20.42
C GLY A 140 7.25 -3.25 -21.91
N ASP A 141 8.31 -3.30 -22.71
CA ASP A 141 8.25 -3.60 -24.15
C ASP A 141 8.32 -5.12 -24.44
N THR A 142 7.81 -5.98 -23.56
CA THR A 142 7.93 -7.47 -23.69
C THR A 142 6.79 -8.14 -24.49
N PHE A 143 5.94 -7.34 -25.13
CA PHE A 143 4.81 -7.82 -25.90
C PHE A 143 4.56 -6.96 -27.14
N SER A 144 3.90 -7.57 -28.12
CA SER A 144 3.41 -6.90 -29.32
C SER A 144 1.93 -6.57 -29.18
N TRP A 145 1.52 -5.42 -29.75
CA TRP A 145 0.13 -4.95 -29.79
C TRP A 145 -0.28 -4.73 -31.24
N THR A 146 -1.16 -5.59 -31.76
CA THR A 146 -1.56 -5.57 -33.18
C THR A 146 -3.07 -5.43 -33.31
N TYR A 147 -3.54 -4.37 -33.98
CA TYR A 147 -4.94 -4.25 -34.36
C TYR A 147 -5.26 -5.24 -35.49
N LEU A 148 -6.12 -6.21 -35.19
CA LEU A 148 -6.73 -7.09 -36.18
C LEU A 148 -7.97 -6.44 -36.82
N LYS A 149 -8.65 -5.58 -36.05
CA LYS A 149 -9.80 -4.78 -36.50
C LYS A 149 -9.81 -3.42 -35.79
N ASP A 150 -9.96 -2.34 -36.55
CA ASP A 150 -9.78 -0.95 -36.12
C ASP A 150 -11.08 -0.11 -36.16
N GLY A 151 -12.17 -0.67 -35.65
CA GLY A 151 -13.45 0.04 -35.51
C GLY A 151 -14.21 0.28 -36.83
N PRO A 152 -15.28 1.11 -36.83
CA PRO A 152 -15.80 1.88 -35.70
C PRO A 152 -16.69 1.10 -34.74
N ASP A 153 -17.18 -0.09 -35.13
CA ASP A 153 -18.14 -0.85 -34.33
C ASP A 153 -17.48 -1.83 -33.34
N TRP A 154 -16.31 -2.37 -33.69
CA TRP A 154 -15.59 -3.37 -32.90
C TRP A 154 -14.09 -3.26 -33.09
N TRP A 155 -13.35 -3.48 -32.02
CA TRP A 155 -11.91 -3.44 -31.96
C TRP A 155 -11.39 -4.82 -31.54
N ASP A 156 -10.63 -5.47 -32.42
CA ASP A 156 -9.97 -6.75 -32.15
C ASP A 156 -8.46 -6.51 -32.07
N ILE A 157 -7.88 -6.72 -30.90
CA ILE A 157 -6.46 -6.48 -30.64
C ILE A 157 -5.81 -7.80 -30.28
N ARG A 158 -4.79 -8.20 -31.05
CA ARG A 158 -3.90 -9.29 -30.68
C ARG A 158 -2.77 -8.76 -29.81
N ILE A 159 -2.64 -9.34 -28.62
CA ILE A 159 -1.56 -9.13 -27.66
C ILE A 159 -0.75 -10.40 -27.62
N ALA A 160 0.53 -10.35 -27.95
CA ALA A 160 1.38 -11.54 -27.90
C ALA A 160 2.69 -11.29 -27.20
N LYS A 161 3.08 -12.26 -26.38
CA LYS A 161 4.32 -12.23 -25.61
C LYS A 161 5.47 -12.50 -26.56
N GLU A 162 6.44 -11.60 -26.62
CA GLU A 162 7.56 -11.78 -27.54
C GLU A 162 8.51 -12.87 -27.02
N GLU A 163 9.13 -13.64 -27.94
CA GLU A 163 10.23 -14.54 -27.59
C GLU A 163 11.42 -13.70 -27.12
N ASN A 164 11.60 -13.61 -25.80
CA ASN A 164 12.78 -13.02 -25.18
C ASN A 164 13.99 -13.95 -25.38
N GLU A 165 14.54 -13.98 -26.59
CA GLU A 165 15.97 -14.22 -26.72
C GLU A 165 16.69 -12.97 -26.21
N ALA A 166 17.78 -13.16 -25.46
CA ALA A 166 18.70 -12.10 -25.06
C ALA A 166 19.49 -11.54 -26.26
N ASP A 167 18.83 -11.38 -27.41
CA ASP A 167 19.41 -11.04 -28.69
C ASP A 167 19.06 -9.58 -28.99
N GLY A 168 19.98 -8.68 -28.63
CA GLY A 168 19.81 -7.24 -28.85
C GLY A 168 20.47 -6.33 -27.80
N MET A 169 20.95 -6.89 -26.68
CA MET A 169 21.85 -6.12 -25.81
C MET A 169 23.27 -6.13 -26.41
N PRO A 170 24.02 -5.02 -26.36
CA PRO A 170 25.40 -5.02 -26.85
C PRO A 170 26.22 -6.04 -26.05
N GLU A 171 26.59 -7.18 -26.66
CA GLU A 171 27.29 -8.29 -25.99
C GLU A 171 28.60 -7.86 -25.32
N ASP A 172 29.19 -6.76 -25.79
CA ASP A 172 30.41 -6.17 -25.25
C ASP A 172 30.20 -5.26 -24.03
N ALA A 173 28.95 -4.83 -23.79
CA ALA A 173 28.56 -3.96 -22.68
C ALA A 173 27.70 -4.67 -21.62
N VAL A 174 26.91 -5.69 -21.97
CA VAL A 174 26.11 -6.48 -21.02
C VAL A 174 26.44 -7.97 -21.15
N TYR A 175 26.87 -8.60 -20.06
CA TYR A 175 27.25 -10.01 -20.04
C TYR A 175 27.04 -10.63 -18.65
N LYS A 176 26.93 -11.96 -18.56
CA LYS A 176 26.92 -12.64 -17.25
C LYS A 176 28.34 -12.95 -16.78
N ASN A 177 28.63 -12.67 -15.51
CA ASN A 177 29.90 -13.04 -14.89
C ASN A 177 29.91 -14.53 -14.45
N VAL A 178 31.02 -14.95 -13.84
CA VAL A 178 31.20 -16.32 -13.31
C VAL A 178 30.25 -16.68 -12.15
N HIS A 179 29.63 -15.69 -11.53
CA HIS A 179 28.63 -15.83 -10.48
C HIS A 179 27.19 -15.75 -11.01
N ASN A 180 27.01 -15.72 -12.34
CA ASN A 180 25.72 -15.59 -13.01
C ASN A 180 25.01 -14.25 -12.77
N ASP A 181 25.73 -13.23 -12.27
CA ASP A 181 25.24 -11.85 -12.16
C ASP A 181 25.33 -11.16 -13.53
N TYR A 182 24.33 -10.36 -13.89
CA TYR A 182 24.40 -9.52 -15.09
C TYR A 182 25.33 -8.34 -14.86
N VAL A 183 26.40 -8.19 -15.64
CA VAL A 183 27.32 -7.05 -15.56
C VAL A 183 26.99 -6.07 -16.67
N ILE A 184 26.77 -4.80 -16.30
CA ILE A 184 26.47 -3.70 -17.21
C ILE A 184 27.64 -2.72 -17.17
N ASN A 185 28.42 -2.69 -18.24
CA ASN A 185 29.50 -1.72 -18.42
C ASN A 185 28.93 -0.43 -19.01
N VAL A 186 28.48 0.47 -18.13
CA VAL A 186 27.78 1.71 -18.48
C VAL A 186 28.60 2.63 -19.39
N PRO A 187 29.93 2.80 -19.22
CA PRO A 187 30.75 3.60 -20.13
C PRO A 187 30.77 3.10 -21.58
N LYS A 188 30.50 1.81 -21.82
CA LYS A 188 30.43 1.24 -23.18
C LYS A 188 29.08 1.45 -23.86
N LEU A 189 28.05 1.83 -23.12
CA LEU A 189 26.73 2.10 -23.67
C LEU A 189 26.67 3.51 -24.26
N GLU A 190 25.97 3.66 -25.39
CA GLU A 190 25.65 4.97 -25.94
C GLU A 190 24.86 5.80 -24.92
N PRO A 191 25.08 7.13 -24.79
CA PRO A 191 24.48 7.93 -23.72
C PRO A 191 22.96 7.81 -23.59
N LYS A 192 22.25 7.67 -24.72
CA LYS A 192 20.79 7.51 -24.78
C LYS A 192 20.31 6.11 -24.35
N GLU A 193 21.19 5.11 -24.33
CA GLU A 193 20.88 3.70 -24.06
C GLU A 193 21.26 3.28 -22.63
N LYS A 194 22.03 4.10 -21.90
CA LYS A 194 22.49 3.82 -20.53
C LYS A 194 21.34 3.48 -19.59
N HIS A 195 20.40 4.40 -19.39
CA HIS A 195 19.25 4.15 -18.50
C HIS A 195 18.36 3.02 -19.04
N PRO A 196 17.86 3.05 -20.30
CA PRO A 196 17.01 1.98 -20.81
C PRO A 196 17.61 0.57 -20.65
N THR A 197 18.91 0.41 -20.86
CA THR A 197 19.58 -0.89 -20.70
C THR A 197 19.63 -1.33 -19.24
N ILE A 198 19.97 -0.41 -18.33
CA ILE A 198 20.04 -0.70 -16.88
C ILE A 198 18.68 -1.13 -16.35
N PHE A 199 17.62 -0.39 -16.68
CA PHE A 199 16.25 -0.72 -16.26
C PHE A 199 15.77 -2.02 -16.89
N LYS A 200 16.01 -2.23 -18.20
CA LYS A 200 15.69 -3.49 -18.87
C LYS A 200 16.39 -4.69 -18.22
N VAL A 201 17.65 -4.57 -17.79
CA VAL A 201 18.33 -5.65 -17.07
C VAL A 201 17.71 -5.87 -15.69
N PHE A 202 17.40 -4.80 -14.95
CA PHE A 202 16.78 -4.87 -13.63
C PHE A 202 15.39 -5.54 -13.67
N GLU A 203 14.53 -5.14 -14.60
CA GLU A 203 13.18 -5.70 -14.81
C GLU A 203 13.19 -7.19 -15.18
N ASN A 204 14.30 -7.69 -15.72
CA ASN A 204 14.47 -9.09 -16.07
C ASN A 204 15.09 -9.93 -14.94
N LEU A 205 15.47 -9.32 -13.81
CA LEU A 205 15.96 -10.07 -12.65
C LEU A 205 14.82 -10.85 -12.01
N LYS A 206 15.10 -12.09 -11.62
CA LYS A 206 14.23 -12.86 -10.71
C LYS A 206 14.62 -12.60 -9.26
N GLU A 207 13.72 -12.94 -8.34
CA GLU A 207 14.01 -12.89 -6.91
C GLU A 207 15.34 -13.61 -6.57
N GLY A 208 16.23 -12.91 -5.86
CA GLY A 208 17.56 -13.38 -5.49
C GLY A 208 18.61 -13.28 -6.62
N GLU A 209 18.24 -12.93 -7.84
CA GLU A 209 19.19 -12.61 -8.91
C GLU A 209 19.73 -11.18 -8.73
N SER A 210 20.91 -10.93 -9.32
CA SER A 210 21.56 -9.63 -9.20
C SER A 210 22.20 -9.15 -10.49
N MET A 211 22.36 -7.84 -10.58
CA MET A 211 23.14 -7.16 -11.60
C MET A 211 24.25 -6.32 -10.97
N ILE A 212 25.30 -6.07 -11.72
CA ILE A 212 26.44 -5.22 -11.36
C ILE A 212 26.49 -4.05 -12.33
N ILE A 213 26.35 -2.84 -11.80
CA ILE A 213 26.53 -1.60 -12.55
C ILE A 213 27.99 -1.21 -12.44
N HIS A 214 28.71 -1.25 -13.55
CA HIS A 214 30.09 -0.77 -13.64
C HIS A 214 30.10 0.61 -14.31
N ASN A 215 30.51 1.64 -13.57
CA ASN A 215 30.43 3.04 -14.02
C ASN A 215 31.66 3.87 -13.64
N ASP A 216 31.93 4.95 -14.39
CA ASP A 216 33.07 5.86 -14.17
C ASP A 216 32.81 6.92 -13.09
N HIS A 217 31.61 6.96 -12.52
CA HIS A 217 31.20 7.81 -11.40
C HIS A 217 30.16 7.10 -10.54
N ASP A 218 29.98 7.57 -9.30
CA ASP A 218 28.98 7.03 -8.38
C ASP A 218 27.56 7.17 -9.00
N PRO A 219 26.88 6.05 -9.30
CA PRO A 219 25.54 6.07 -9.89
C PRO A 219 24.44 6.29 -8.83
N LYS A 220 24.73 6.97 -7.72
CA LYS A 220 23.76 7.31 -6.67
C LYS A 220 22.43 7.92 -7.17
N PRO A 221 22.38 8.76 -8.23
CA PRO A 221 21.09 9.20 -8.79
C PRO A 221 20.20 8.06 -9.29
N LEU A 222 20.81 6.99 -9.83
CA LEU A 222 20.11 5.81 -10.32
C LEU A 222 19.52 4.98 -9.16
N TYR A 223 20.17 4.96 -7.99
CA TYR A 223 19.60 4.35 -6.79
C TYR A 223 18.25 4.97 -6.43
N TYR A 224 18.20 6.31 -6.36
CA TYR A 224 16.95 7.01 -6.05
C TYR A 224 15.89 6.81 -7.14
N GLN A 225 16.29 6.69 -8.40
CA GLN A 225 15.37 6.43 -9.49
C GLN A 225 14.76 5.02 -9.38
N LEU A 226 15.57 3.98 -9.15
CA LEU A 226 15.07 2.62 -8.94
C LEU A 226 14.20 2.52 -7.68
N LEU A 227 14.56 3.23 -6.60
CA LEU A 227 13.78 3.29 -5.37
C LEU A 227 12.41 3.93 -5.59
N ASN A 228 12.34 5.00 -6.37
CA ASN A 228 11.09 5.68 -6.71
C ASN A 228 10.19 4.81 -7.60
N ASP A 229 10.77 4.16 -8.61
CA ASP A 229 10.01 3.43 -9.63
C ASP A 229 9.58 2.02 -9.15
N HIS A 230 10.32 1.42 -8.21
CA HIS A 230 10.11 0.03 -7.79
C HIS A 230 10.02 -0.19 -6.27
N GLY A 231 10.25 0.83 -5.44
CA GLY A 231 10.26 0.71 -3.98
C GLY A 231 11.49 -0.03 -3.44
N GLU A 232 11.44 -0.41 -2.15
CA GLU A 232 12.54 -1.09 -1.44
C GLU A 232 12.60 -2.61 -1.73
N ILE A 233 12.41 -3.01 -3.00
CA ILE A 233 12.46 -4.41 -3.44
C ILE A 233 13.85 -4.88 -3.85
N PHE A 234 14.91 -4.13 -3.54
CA PHE A 234 16.27 -4.48 -3.92
C PHE A 234 17.29 -3.99 -2.89
N SER A 235 18.44 -4.66 -2.82
CA SER A 235 19.60 -4.17 -2.07
C SER A 235 20.57 -3.40 -2.97
N TRP A 236 21.22 -2.38 -2.43
CA TRP A 236 22.27 -1.61 -3.10
C TRP A 236 23.61 -1.77 -2.38
N GLN A 237 24.56 -2.49 -2.98
CA GLN A 237 25.86 -2.79 -2.37
C GLN A 237 27.02 -2.28 -3.23
N TYR A 238 27.86 -1.41 -2.67
CA TYR A 238 29.12 -1.03 -3.30
C TYR A 238 30.13 -2.19 -3.20
N LEU A 239 30.63 -2.62 -4.36
CA LEU A 239 31.74 -3.57 -4.50
C LEU A 239 33.07 -2.85 -4.71
N GLU A 240 33.06 -1.72 -5.42
CA GLU A 240 34.21 -0.82 -5.59
C GLU A 240 33.73 0.65 -5.50
N GLU A 241 34.47 1.47 -4.74
CA GLU A 241 34.15 2.89 -4.50
C GLU A 241 35.31 3.80 -4.93
N GLY A 242 35.38 4.11 -6.22
CA GLY A 242 36.19 5.19 -6.78
C GLY A 242 37.71 5.13 -6.50
N PRO A 243 38.47 6.16 -6.91
CA PRO A 243 38.03 7.35 -7.65
C PRO A 243 37.89 7.12 -9.17
N LYS A 244 38.21 5.92 -9.67
CA LYS A 244 38.22 5.61 -11.11
C LYS A 244 37.00 4.80 -11.57
N TRP A 245 36.58 3.84 -10.76
CA TRP A 245 35.47 2.94 -11.08
C TRP A 245 34.56 2.76 -9.88
N TRP A 246 33.30 2.52 -10.17
CA TRP A 246 32.25 2.27 -9.21
C TRP A 246 31.51 1.02 -9.67
N ASP A 247 31.60 -0.04 -8.86
CA ASP A 247 30.90 -1.30 -9.09
C ASP A 247 29.84 -1.47 -8.02
N ILE A 248 28.57 -1.49 -8.44
CA ILE A 248 27.42 -1.60 -7.54
C ILE A 248 26.70 -2.90 -7.85
N LYS A 249 26.57 -3.78 -6.87
CA LYS A 249 25.71 -4.95 -6.94
C LYS A 249 24.29 -4.59 -6.47
N VAL A 250 23.35 -4.75 -7.38
CA VAL A 250 21.91 -4.58 -7.15
C VAL A 250 21.27 -5.96 -7.16
N THR A 251 20.68 -6.38 -6.05
CA THR A 251 20.05 -7.72 -5.92
C THR A 251 18.56 -7.54 -5.71
N LEU A 252 17.74 -8.18 -6.54
CA LEU A 252 16.29 -8.15 -6.37
C LEU A 252 15.91 -8.99 -5.14
N GLN A 253 15.23 -8.36 -4.19
CA GLN A 253 14.68 -9.00 -3.01
C GLN A 253 13.23 -9.41 -3.30
N GLY A 254 12.76 -10.49 -2.68
CA GLY A 254 11.38 -10.93 -2.85
C GLY A 254 10.38 -9.87 -2.39
N ILE A 255 9.28 -9.72 -3.13
CA ILE A 255 8.12 -8.96 -2.66
C ILE A 255 7.51 -9.78 -1.53
N ASP A 256 7.77 -9.38 -0.29
CA ASP A 256 7.05 -9.93 0.85
C ASP A 256 5.64 -9.31 0.81
N ASN A 257 4.68 -10.01 0.20
CA ASN A 257 3.25 -9.66 0.20
C ASN A 257 2.62 -9.69 1.62
N SER A 258 3.43 -9.80 2.67
CA SER A 258 2.99 -9.56 4.04
C SER A 258 2.49 -8.12 4.21
N GLU A 259 1.47 -7.98 5.04
CA GLU A 259 0.92 -6.66 5.38
C GLU A 259 2.01 -5.75 5.96
N THR A 260 1.99 -4.48 5.56
CA THR A 260 2.86 -3.46 6.15
C THR A 260 2.42 -3.12 7.58
N ILE A 261 3.31 -2.54 8.37
CA ILE A 261 3.02 -2.09 9.74
C ILE A 261 1.86 -1.09 9.75
N GLY A 262 1.83 -0.19 8.77
CA GLY A 262 0.77 0.79 8.55
C GLY A 262 -0.57 0.12 8.25
N GLU A 263 -0.58 -0.87 7.36
CA GLU A 263 -1.79 -1.64 7.05
C GLU A 263 -2.32 -2.43 8.26
N ILE A 264 -1.43 -3.06 9.02
CA ILE A 264 -1.78 -3.80 10.22
C ILE A 264 -2.40 -2.88 11.27
N THR A 265 -1.81 -1.70 11.46
CA THR A 265 -2.28 -0.70 12.44
C THR A 265 -3.57 -0.03 11.99
N ARG A 266 -3.72 0.20 10.69
CA ARG A 266 -4.96 0.72 10.09
C ARG A 266 -6.13 -0.25 10.27
N LYS A 267 -5.91 -1.55 10.03
CA LYS A 267 -6.92 -2.61 10.22
C LYS A 267 -7.25 -2.83 11.69
N ASP A 268 -6.26 -2.75 12.57
CA ASP A 268 -6.42 -2.93 14.00
C ASP A 268 -5.42 -2.09 14.81
N TRP A 269 -5.82 -0.86 15.12
CA TRP A 269 -5.08 0.10 15.91
C TRP A 269 -4.70 -0.40 17.32
N ARG A 270 -5.33 -1.46 17.85
CA ARG A 270 -4.85 -2.11 19.09
C ARG A 270 -3.44 -2.68 18.93
N LYS A 271 -3.02 -2.99 17.70
CA LYS A 271 -1.68 -3.48 17.37
C LYS A 271 -0.63 -2.37 17.41
N ALA A 272 -1.00 -1.09 17.40
CA ALA A 272 -0.08 0.03 17.59
C ALA A 272 0.70 -0.09 18.92
N GLU A 273 0.02 -0.49 20.00
CA GLU A 273 0.65 -0.71 21.31
C GLU A 273 1.69 -1.84 21.29
N VAL A 274 1.51 -2.84 20.43
CA VAL A 274 2.51 -3.90 20.23
C VAL A 274 3.73 -3.32 19.56
N PHE A 275 3.58 -2.59 18.45
CA PHE A 275 4.71 -1.97 17.76
C PHE A 275 5.47 -1.02 18.68
N LYS A 276 4.75 -0.18 19.42
CA LYS A 276 5.33 0.71 20.44
C LYS A 276 6.12 -0.03 21.52
N LYS A 277 5.62 -1.16 22.03
CA LYS A 277 6.34 -1.99 23.00
C LYS A 277 7.71 -2.46 22.49
N TYR A 278 7.82 -2.71 21.19
CA TYR A 278 9.05 -3.12 20.52
C TYR A 278 9.86 -1.95 19.95
N GLY A 279 9.40 -0.71 20.14
CA GLY A 279 9.98 0.48 19.53
C GLY A 279 9.92 0.44 18.00
N ILE A 280 8.98 -0.28 17.41
CA ILE A 280 8.79 -0.33 15.95
C ILE A 280 7.96 0.89 15.55
N ASP A 281 8.49 1.69 14.61
CA ASP A 281 7.83 2.87 14.07
C ASP A 281 6.69 2.45 13.13
N PHE A 282 5.46 2.71 13.57
CA PHE A 282 4.24 2.41 12.83
C PHE A 282 3.61 3.64 12.17
N CYS A 283 4.18 4.83 12.39
CA CYS A 283 3.65 6.08 11.86
C CYS A 283 4.39 6.52 10.59
N CYS A 284 5.72 6.69 10.65
CA CYS A 284 6.53 7.12 9.50
C CYS A 284 7.04 5.90 8.71
N GLY A 285 7.56 4.89 9.41
CA GLY A 285 7.96 3.60 8.86
C GLY A 285 6.82 2.64 8.54
N GLY A 286 5.58 3.13 8.43
CA GLY A 286 4.38 2.32 8.21
C GLY A 286 4.39 1.53 6.90
N ASN A 287 5.20 1.93 5.91
CA ASN A 287 5.37 1.24 4.64
C ASN A 287 6.21 -0.05 4.74
N LYS A 288 6.94 -0.27 5.84
CA LYS A 288 7.75 -1.48 6.06
C LYS A 288 6.88 -2.64 6.53
N THR A 289 7.31 -3.86 6.21
CA THR A 289 6.75 -5.08 6.80
C THR A 289 7.23 -5.23 8.24
N VAL A 290 6.49 -6.01 9.05
CA VAL A 290 6.89 -6.32 10.44
C VAL A 290 8.26 -6.99 10.48
N LYS A 291 8.54 -7.85 9.49
CA LYS A 291 9.82 -8.56 9.39
C LYS A 291 10.98 -7.62 9.11
N GLN A 292 10.84 -6.71 8.14
CA GLN A 292 11.88 -5.70 7.84
C GLN A 292 12.19 -4.85 9.08
N ALA A 293 11.17 -4.34 9.78
CA ALA A 293 11.40 -3.55 11.00
C ALA A 293 12.03 -4.36 12.14
N CYS A 294 11.71 -5.65 12.26
CA CYS A 294 12.35 -6.54 13.22
C CYS A 294 13.82 -6.77 12.88
N ASP A 295 14.14 -7.02 11.61
CA ASP A 295 15.50 -7.28 11.15
C ASP A 295 16.41 -6.05 11.35
N GLU A 296 15.89 -4.84 11.08
CA GLU A 296 16.61 -3.57 11.31
C GLU A 296 16.95 -3.34 12.78
N LYS A 297 16.02 -3.66 13.69
CA LYS A 297 16.19 -3.44 15.14
C LYS A 297 16.77 -4.66 15.88
N GLY A 298 17.02 -5.77 15.20
CA GLY A 298 17.48 -7.01 15.82
C GLY A 298 16.48 -7.66 16.78
N ILE A 299 15.18 -7.52 16.47
CA ILE A 299 14.06 -8.02 17.28
C ILE A 299 13.63 -9.40 16.77
N ASP A 300 13.21 -10.31 17.65
CA ASP A 300 12.67 -11.61 17.24
C ASP A 300 11.27 -11.43 16.62
N PHE A 301 11.22 -11.54 15.28
CA PHE A 301 9.98 -11.48 14.50
C PHE A 301 8.88 -12.39 15.05
N LYS A 302 9.21 -13.62 15.49
CA LYS A 302 8.20 -14.57 16.01
C LYS A 302 7.57 -14.06 17.31
N GLN A 303 8.32 -13.33 18.12
CA GLN A 303 7.81 -12.78 19.36
C GLN A 303 6.81 -11.65 19.06
N VAL A 304 7.15 -10.76 18.12
CA VAL A 304 6.27 -9.67 17.69
C VAL A 304 4.98 -10.21 17.08
N GLU A 305 5.09 -11.20 16.19
CA GLU A 305 3.92 -11.85 15.56
C GLU A 305 2.96 -12.45 16.59
N ASN A 306 3.47 -13.15 17.60
CA ASN A 306 2.65 -13.71 18.68
C ASN A 306 1.93 -12.61 19.49
N ASP A 307 2.60 -11.52 19.81
CA ASP A 307 2.01 -10.41 20.55
C ASP A 307 0.93 -9.68 19.72
N LEU A 308 1.14 -9.53 18.41
CA LEU A 308 0.14 -8.97 17.47
C LEU A 308 -1.13 -9.82 17.42
N GLN A 309 -0.99 -11.15 17.44
CA GLN A 309 -2.14 -12.07 17.48
C GLN A 309 -2.92 -11.97 18.81
N GLN A 310 -2.21 -11.80 19.94
CA GLN A 310 -2.83 -11.69 21.26
C GLN A 310 -3.50 -10.32 21.50
N ALA A 311 -2.96 -9.24 20.94
CA ALA A 311 -3.55 -7.91 21.04
C ALA A 311 -4.99 -7.88 20.49
N ALA A 312 -5.25 -8.65 19.43
CA ALA A 312 -6.58 -8.76 18.83
C ALA A 312 -7.63 -9.39 19.76
N THR A 313 -7.21 -10.19 20.74
CA THR A 313 -8.11 -10.94 21.65
C THR A 313 -8.39 -10.22 22.97
N THR A 314 -7.58 -9.20 23.32
CA THR A 314 -7.54 -8.68 24.70
C THR A 314 -8.30 -7.35 24.88
N GLY A 315 -8.76 -6.71 23.81
CA GLY A 315 -9.46 -5.41 23.86
C GLY A 315 -10.99 -5.51 23.92
N GLY A 316 -11.58 -5.35 25.11
CA GLY A 316 -13.03 -5.25 25.33
C GLY A 316 -13.59 -3.81 25.36
N GLY A 317 -12.78 -2.80 25.01
CA GLY A 317 -13.20 -1.40 24.88
C GLY A 317 -13.49 -1.04 23.43
N GLY A 318 -14.46 -0.15 23.19
CA GLY A 318 -14.81 0.33 21.86
C GLY A 318 -13.57 0.81 21.11
N TYR A 319 -13.21 0.09 20.07
CA TYR A 319 -12.11 0.40 19.19
C TYR A 319 -12.60 1.38 18.11
N THR A 320 -11.84 2.44 17.86
CA THR A 320 -12.14 3.38 16.79
C THR A 320 -11.51 2.87 15.50
N ASN A 321 -12.35 2.42 14.56
CA ASN A 321 -11.88 2.09 13.22
C ASN A 321 -11.75 3.38 12.39
N TYR A 322 -10.59 4.02 12.46
CA TYR A 322 -10.30 5.22 11.67
C TYR A 322 -10.35 4.96 10.16
N ASP A 323 -10.19 3.70 9.74
CA ASP A 323 -10.25 3.34 8.33
C ASP A 323 -11.66 3.48 7.72
N GLU A 324 -12.71 3.47 8.53
CA GLU A 324 -14.09 3.65 8.04
C GLU A 324 -14.51 5.13 7.99
N TRP A 325 -13.66 6.04 8.46
CA TRP A 325 -14.01 7.44 8.55
C TRP A 325 -13.97 8.13 7.19
N ASN A 326 -14.92 9.04 6.98
CA ASN A 326 -14.89 9.92 5.82
C ASN A 326 -13.69 10.87 5.91
N LEU A 327 -13.02 11.14 4.79
CA LEU A 327 -11.76 11.89 4.75
C LEU A 327 -11.93 13.34 5.21
N ASP A 328 -13.07 13.97 4.94
CA ASP A 328 -13.37 15.32 5.43
C ASP A 328 -13.46 15.37 6.94
N PHE A 329 -14.15 14.39 7.54
CA PHE A 329 -14.27 14.23 8.98
C PHE A 329 -12.94 13.85 9.62
N LEU A 330 -12.15 12.96 9.00
CA LEU A 330 -10.83 12.58 9.50
C LEU A 330 -9.88 13.79 9.52
N ALA A 331 -9.84 14.59 8.45
CA ALA A 331 -9.07 15.83 8.43
C ALA A 331 -9.52 16.82 9.51
N ASP A 332 -10.83 17.00 9.68
CA ASP A 332 -11.38 17.84 10.77
C ASP A 332 -11.02 17.29 12.15
N TYR A 333 -11.03 15.97 12.34
CA TYR A 333 -10.66 15.35 13.60
C TYR A 333 -9.19 15.55 13.93
N ILE A 334 -8.29 15.36 12.96
CA ILE A 334 -6.85 15.56 13.13
C ILE A 334 -6.57 17.00 13.55
N GLN A 335 -7.12 17.97 12.81
CA GLN A 335 -7.00 19.39 13.15
C GLN A 335 -7.55 19.70 14.55
N ASN A 336 -8.76 19.23 14.87
CA ASN A 336 -9.43 19.63 16.11
C ASN A 336 -8.91 18.89 17.35
N THR A 337 -8.29 17.73 17.18
CA THR A 337 -7.77 16.88 18.25
C THR A 337 -6.27 17.04 18.39
N HIS A 338 -5.51 16.62 17.37
CA HIS A 338 -4.06 16.53 17.43
C HIS A 338 -3.41 17.91 17.26
N HIS A 339 -3.78 18.70 16.24
CA HIS A 339 -3.12 20.01 16.06
C HIS A 339 -3.41 20.96 17.23
N ASN A 340 -4.61 20.91 17.77
CA ASN A 340 -4.96 21.65 18.99
C ASN A 340 -4.17 21.17 20.22
N TYR A 341 -3.98 19.85 20.35
CA TYR A 341 -3.14 19.28 21.40
C TYR A 341 -1.68 19.75 21.25
N VAL A 342 -1.09 19.66 20.06
CA VAL A 342 0.28 20.09 19.76
C VAL A 342 0.46 21.57 20.11
N ARG A 343 -0.41 22.47 19.64
CA ARG A 343 -0.34 23.92 19.94
C ARG A 343 -0.36 24.22 21.43
N LYS A 344 -1.19 23.50 22.19
CA LYS A 344 -1.34 23.71 23.63
C LYS A 344 -0.13 23.15 24.39
N ASN A 345 0.22 21.89 24.16
CA ASN A 345 1.22 21.20 24.95
C ASN A 345 2.64 21.61 24.58
N MET A 346 2.92 21.90 23.31
CA MET A 346 4.27 22.28 22.88
C MET A 346 4.72 23.60 23.53
N LEU A 347 3.80 24.54 23.72
CA LEU A 347 4.08 25.78 24.46
C LEU A 347 4.52 25.47 25.91
N GLU A 348 3.83 24.56 26.60
CA GLU A 348 4.18 24.17 27.97
C GLU A 348 5.49 23.37 28.02
N ILE A 349 5.67 22.41 27.10
CA ILE A 349 6.87 21.57 26.98
C ILE A 349 8.12 22.46 26.81
N ARG A 350 8.09 23.44 25.90
CA ARG A 350 9.19 24.39 25.69
C ARG A 350 9.56 25.15 26.96
N ASN A 351 8.56 25.65 27.67
CA ASN A 351 8.76 26.38 28.93
C ASN A 351 9.40 25.48 30.00
N TYR A 352 8.96 24.23 30.11
CA TYR A 352 9.53 23.28 31.06
C TYR A 352 10.93 22.82 30.64
N ALA A 353 11.19 22.54 29.36
CA ALA A 353 12.50 22.18 28.84
C ALA A 353 13.54 23.25 29.16
N ALA A 354 13.22 24.52 28.86
CA ALA A 354 14.09 25.64 29.20
C ALA A 354 14.32 25.80 30.71
N LYS A 355 13.26 25.62 31.52
CA LYS A 355 13.35 25.72 32.98
C LYS A 355 14.22 24.60 33.57
N VAL A 356 14.02 23.37 33.12
CA VAL A 356 14.72 22.18 33.61
C VAL A 356 16.19 22.23 33.20
N PHE A 357 16.50 22.56 31.94
CA PHE A 357 17.88 22.78 31.49
C PHE A 357 18.58 23.87 32.32
N ARG A 358 17.91 25.01 32.55
CA ARG A 358 18.52 26.11 33.34
C ARG A 358 18.90 25.70 34.77
N VAL A 359 18.11 24.83 35.40
CA VAL A 359 18.33 24.42 36.80
C VAL A 359 19.25 23.22 36.91
N HIS A 360 19.10 22.24 36.01
CA HIS A 360 19.75 20.93 36.11
C HIS A 360 20.85 20.71 35.07
N GLY A 361 20.94 21.51 34.01
CA GLY A 361 21.82 21.29 32.85
C GLY A 361 23.32 21.24 33.15
N ALA A 362 23.76 21.75 34.31
CA ALA A 362 25.15 21.61 34.76
C ALA A 362 25.49 20.17 35.21
N ASN A 363 24.52 19.46 35.79
CA ASN A 363 24.66 18.07 36.24
C ASN A 363 24.13 17.06 35.22
N HIS A 364 23.27 17.53 34.31
CA HIS A 364 22.49 16.76 33.34
C HIS A 364 22.70 17.35 31.93
N PRO A 365 23.87 17.11 31.29
CA PRO A 365 24.25 17.77 30.04
C PRO A 365 23.36 17.41 28.85
N GLU A 366 22.65 16.28 28.90
CA GLU A 366 21.68 15.84 27.89
C GLU A 366 20.47 16.77 27.76
N LEU A 367 20.15 17.54 28.81
CA LEU A 367 19.04 18.49 28.80
C LEU A 367 19.24 19.65 27.82
N GLY A 368 20.48 19.99 27.50
CA GLY A 368 20.79 21.03 26.52
C GLY A 368 20.34 20.64 25.11
N PRO A 369 20.83 19.50 24.59
CA PRO A 369 20.34 18.91 23.34
C PRO A 369 18.83 18.67 23.32
N ILE A 370 18.23 18.14 24.41
CA ILE A 370 16.77 17.95 24.50
C ILE A 370 16.03 19.27 24.32
N GLN A 371 16.47 20.35 24.98
CA GLN A 371 15.84 21.66 24.82
C GLN A 371 15.92 22.17 23.37
N GLN A 372 17.06 21.95 22.69
CA GLN A 372 17.24 22.36 21.30
C GLN A 372 16.30 21.61 20.36
N LEU A 373 16.20 20.28 20.52
CA LEU A 373 15.29 19.45 19.72
C LEU A 373 13.83 19.82 19.96
N VAL A 374 13.44 20.11 21.20
CA VAL A 374 12.08 20.60 21.53
C VAL A 374 11.77 21.91 20.81
N GLU A 375 12.73 22.82 20.68
CA GLU A 375 12.54 24.06 19.94
C GLU A 375 12.41 23.80 18.43
N GLN A 376 13.27 22.94 17.88
CA GLN A 376 13.22 22.52 16.47
C GLN A 376 11.86 21.89 16.12
N VAL A 377 11.42 20.89 16.90
CA VAL A 377 10.13 20.21 16.72
C VAL A 377 8.98 21.22 16.74
N ASN A 378 9.02 22.20 17.66
CA ASN A 378 8.01 23.24 17.69
C ASN A 378 8.03 24.12 16.43
N GLU A 379 9.19 24.58 15.98
CA GLU A 379 9.28 25.44 14.79
C GLU A 379 8.76 24.72 13.53
N GLU A 380 9.18 23.47 13.33
CA GLU A 380 8.75 22.64 12.20
C GLU A 380 7.23 22.38 12.25
N LEU A 381 6.72 21.83 13.37
CA LEU A 381 5.28 21.50 13.48
C LEU A 381 4.36 22.72 13.39
N MET A 382 4.76 23.88 13.93
CA MET A 382 3.90 25.08 13.88
C MET A 382 3.71 25.60 12.45
N GLU A 383 4.69 25.44 11.58
CA GLU A 383 4.56 25.83 10.17
C GLU A 383 3.88 24.73 9.35
N HIS A 384 4.31 23.49 9.53
CA HIS A 384 3.73 22.30 8.91
C HIS A 384 2.20 22.25 9.08
N MET A 385 1.69 22.33 10.32
CA MET A 385 0.24 22.29 10.57
C MET A 385 -0.52 23.47 9.92
N LYS A 386 0.11 24.62 9.70
CA LYS A 386 -0.56 25.74 8.98
C LYS A 386 -0.71 25.43 7.50
N GLU A 387 0.31 24.83 6.90
CA GLU A 387 0.24 24.39 5.50
C GLU A 387 -0.83 23.32 5.35
N GLU A 388 -0.90 22.37 6.27
CA GLU A 388 -1.93 21.34 6.22
C GLU A 388 -3.35 21.91 6.33
N GLU A 389 -3.59 22.73 7.36
CA GLU A 389 -4.92 23.30 7.60
C GLU A 389 -5.33 24.32 6.53
N GLY A 390 -4.36 25.04 5.96
CA GLY A 390 -4.58 26.09 4.96
C GLY A 390 -4.65 25.58 3.53
N ILE A 391 -3.97 24.46 3.23
CA ILE A 391 -3.75 23.98 1.87
C ILE A 391 -4.16 22.52 1.75
N LEU A 392 -3.48 21.61 2.46
CA LEU A 392 -3.60 20.16 2.27
C LEU A 392 -5.00 19.62 2.62
N PHE A 393 -5.51 19.87 3.82
CA PHE A 393 -6.84 19.42 4.23
C PHE A 393 -7.97 20.03 3.38
N PRO A 394 -7.96 21.33 3.06
CA PRO A 394 -8.88 21.87 2.06
C PRO A 394 -8.77 21.19 0.70
N TRP A 395 -7.57 20.78 0.28
CA TRP A 395 -7.35 20.06 -0.97
C TRP A 395 -7.99 18.67 -0.93
N VAL A 396 -7.74 17.89 0.12
CA VAL A 396 -8.39 16.59 0.35
C VAL A 396 -9.91 16.72 0.27
N LYS A 397 -10.49 17.74 0.90
CA LYS A 397 -11.94 18.00 0.85
C LYS A 397 -12.45 18.34 -0.55
N ARG A 398 -11.64 18.99 -1.40
CA ARG A 398 -11.99 19.25 -2.82
C ARG A 398 -11.98 17.96 -3.64
N ILE A 399 -10.97 17.10 -3.45
CA ILE A 399 -10.88 15.79 -4.11
C ILE A 399 -12.11 14.95 -3.74
N LEU A 400 -12.44 14.87 -2.45
CA LEU A 400 -13.62 14.15 -1.97
C LEU A 400 -14.93 14.69 -2.54
N LYS A 401 -15.07 16.03 -2.61
CA LYS A 401 -16.23 16.66 -3.22
C LYS A 401 -16.36 16.28 -4.69
N ALA A 402 -15.26 16.32 -5.44
CA ALA A 402 -15.25 15.96 -6.86
C ALA A 402 -15.67 14.49 -7.07
N LYS A 403 -15.19 13.57 -6.22
CA LYS A 403 -15.66 12.17 -6.19
C LYS A 403 -17.16 12.05 -5.97
N ASN A 404 -17.67 12.71 -4.92
CA ASN A 404 -19.08 12.62 -4.56
C ASN A 404 -20.01 13.21 -5.63
N GLU A 405 -19.54 14.22 -6.37
CA GLU A 405 -20.27 14.86 -7.46
C GLU A 405 -20.07 14.16 -8.82
N ASN A 406 -19.27 13.08 -8.89
CA ASN A 406 -18.84 12.44 -10.15
C ASN A 406 -18.32 13.45 -11.18
N SER A 407 -17.53 14.41 -10.70
CA SER A 407 -16.96 15.49 -11.52
C SER A 407 -15.46 15.33 -11.65
N LYS A 408 -14.88 15.84 -12.74
CA LYS A 408 -13.43 15.88 -12.91
C LYS A 408 -12.80 16.76 -11.84
N TYR A 409 -11.69 16.30 -11.30
CA TYR A 409 -10.84 17.09 -10.43
C TYR A 409 -9.79 17.82 -11.29
N GLU A 410 -9.75 19.15 -11.21
CA GLU A 410 -8.68 19.94 -11.84
C GLU A 410 -7.70 20.41 -10.76
N GLN A 411 -6.43 20.06 -10.94
CA GLN A 411 -5.34 20.54 -10.11
C GLN A 411 -5.30 22.08 -10.13
N GLN A 412 -5.12 22.67 -8.95
CA GLN A 412 -4.99 24.13 -8.81
C GLN A 412 -3.60 24.49 -8.31
N GLY A 413 -2.93 25.39 -9.04
CA GLY A 413 -1.59 25.87 -8.70
C GLY A 413 -0.47 25.07 -9.37
N ASP A 414 0.76 25.47 -9.08
CA ASP A 414 1.95 24.95 -9.76
C ASP A 414 2.48 23.63 -9.16
N GLN A 415 2.07 23.29 -7.93
CA GLN A 415 2.45 22.06 -7.24
C GLN A 415 1.38 20.98 -7.45
N THR A 416 1.80 19.72 -7.61
CA THR A 416 0.90 18.55 -7.66
C THR A 416 0.50 18.13 -6.24
N PHE A 417 -0.58 17.35 -6.13
CA PHE A 417 -1.01 16.82 -4.84
C PHE A 417 0.04 15.87 -4.25
N GLU A 418 0.61 14.99 -5.07
CA GLU A 418 1.70 14.08 -4.71
C GLU A 418 2.92 14.82 -4.15
N GLN A 419 3.38 15.89 -4.82
CA GLN A 419 4.51 16.70 -4.33
C GLN A 419 4.28 17.32 -2.94
N ILE A 420 3.04 17.68 -2.61
CA ILE A 420 2.69 18.21 -1.29
C ILE A 420 2.67 17.09 -0.26
N LEU A 421 2.13 15.92 -0.60
CA LEU A 421 2.15 14.76 0.28
C LEU A 421 3.59 14.32 0.59
N ASP A 422 4.45 14.23 -0.42
CA ASP A 422 5.86 13.84 -0.25
C ASP A 422 6.59 14.82 0.68
N LYS A 423 6.33 16.11 0.53
CA LYS A 423 6.86 17.14 1.43
C LYS A 423 6.37 16.91 2.87
N SER A 424 5.06 16.74 3.07
CA SER A 424 4.49 16.50 4.40
C SER A 424 5.05 15.23 5.06
N VAL A 425 5.18 14.12 4.31
CA VAL A 425 5.76 12.87 4.81
C VAL A 425 7.24 13.04 5.17
N ALA A 426 8.01 13.78 4.38
CA ALA A 426 9.40 14.07 4.71
C ALA A 426 9.54 14.95 5.98
N GLU A 427 8.64 15.91 6.17
CA GLU A 427 8.57 16.71 7.40
C GLU A 427 8.18 15.85 8.61
N HIS A 428 7.25 14.90 8.45
CA HIS A 428 6.93 13.92 9.49
C HIS A 428 8.13 13.08 9.89
N GLN A 429 8.93 12.61 8.93
CA GLN A 429 10.15 11.86 9.24
C GLN A 429 11.15 12.72 10.04
N SER A 430 11.37 13.97 9.63
CA SER A 430 12.25 14.91 10.35
C SER A 430 11.84 15.09 11.81
N VAL A 431 10.54 15.33 12.04
CA VAL A 431 10.00 15.51 13.39
C VAL A 431 10.06 14.21 14.19
N GLY A 432 9.72 13.07 13.59
CA GLY A 432 9.81 11.75 14.20
C GLY A 432 11.23 11.45 14.68
N ASP A 433 12.23 11.63 13.82
CA ASP A 433 13.65 11.43 14.15
C ASP A 433 14.10 12.33 15.33
N ALA A 434 13.62 13.57 15.37
CA ALA A 434 13.93 14.50 16.45
C ALA A 434 13.32 14.06 17.79
N VAL A 435 12.10 13.52 17.77
CA VAL A 435 11.41 13.00 18.96
C VAL A 435 12.03 11.70 19.45
N ASP A 436 12.37 10.78 18.55
CA ASP A 436 13.15 9.58 18.88
C ASP A 436 14.47 9.95 19.56
N ARG A 437 15.15 10.96 19.02
CA ARG A 437 16.40 11.45 19.62
C ARG A 437 16.19 12.05 21.00
N ILE A 438 15.07 12.74 21.24
CA ILE A 438 14.70 13.23 22.58
C ILE A 438 14.51 12.05 23.55
N ARG A 439 13.79 11.00 23.15
CA ARG A 439 13.56 9.79 23.95
C ARG A 439 14.88 9.10 24.31
N GLU A 440 15.78 8.94 23.34
CA GLU A 440 17.11 8.36 23.55
C GLU A 440 17.93 9.16 24.56
N LEU A 441 18.01 10.49 24.38
CA LEU A 441 18.73 11.37 25.28
C LEU A 441 18.13 11.37 26.69
N ALA A 442 16.81 11.24 26.79
CA ALA A 442 16.07 11.14 28.03
C ALA A 442 16.12 9.74 28.66
N ASN A 443 16.85 8.79 28.07
CA ASN A 443 16.95 7.41 28.52
C ASN A 443 15.57 6.78 28.78
N GLU A 444 14.72 6.75 27.75
CA GLU A 444 13.33 6.27 27.82
C GLU A 444 12.49 7.03 28.86
N PHE A 445 12.75 8.33 29.01
CA PHE A 445 12.15 9.20 30.02
C PHE A 445 12.32 8.68 31.46
N THR A 446 13.41 7.99 31.74
CA THR A 446 13.76 7.54 33.09
C THR A 446 14.21 8.73 33.93
N LEU A 447 13.59 8.92 35.11
CA LEU A 447 13.92 10.04 35.99
C LEU A 447 15.23 9.80 36.75
N PRO A 448 16.16 10.78 36.79
CA PRO A 448 17.33 10.73 37.66
C PRO A 448 16.96 10.90 39.14
N GLU A 449 17.84 10.49 40.05
CA GLU A 449 17.61 10.54 41.50
C GLU A 449 17.35 11.95 42.04
N ASP A 450 17.91 12.98 41.41
CA ASP A 450 17.76 14.39 41.78
C ASP A 450 16.66 15.11 40.96
N ALA A 451 15.81 14.36 40.24
CA ALA A 451 14.70 14.92 39.48
C ALA A 451 13.73 15.70 40.39
N CYS A 452 13.50 16.96 40.05
CA CYS A 452 12.46 17.77 40.71
C CYS A 452 11.09 17.60 40.03
N ALA A 453 10.03 18.11 40.65
CA ALA A 453 8.67 18.03 40.11
C ALA A 453 8.53 18.60 38.67
N SER A 454 9.29 19.65 38.31
CA SER A 454 9.29 20.19 36.95
C SER A 454 10.00 19.29 35.95
N TYR A 455 11.03 18.55 36.38
CA TYR A 455 11.71 17.54 35.58
C TYR A 455 10.75 16.37 35.30
N THR A 456 10.12 15.85 36.36
CA THR A 456 9.11 14.80 36.25
C THR A 456 7.97 15.17 35.30
N LEU A 457 7.47 16.40 35.42
CA LEU A 457 6.39 16.88 34.56
C LEU A 457 6.85 17.01 33.10
N LEU A 458 8.05 17.54 32.84
CA LEU A 458 8.58 17.63 31.47
C LEU A 458 8.64 16.26 30.80
N TYR A 459 9.23 15.27 31.47
CA TYR A 459 9.37 13.92 30.91
C TYR A 459 8.01 13.27 30.68
N LYS A 460 7.05 13.47 31.58
CA LYS A 460 5.70 12.98 31.36
C LYS A 460 5.02 13.64 30.16
N MET A 461 5.20 14.95 30.00
CA MET A 461 4.62 15.68 28.86
C MET A 461 5.28 15.32 27.53
N LEU A 462 6.58 15.04 27.51
CA LEU A 462 7.27 14.55 26.31
C LEU A 462 6.79 13.16 25.91
N ASP A 463 6.62 12.25 26.88
CA ASP A 463 6.04 10.92 26.65
C ASP A 463 4.59 11.02 26.13
N ASP A 464 3.75 11.85 26.75
CA ASP A 464 2.37 12.07 26.29
C ASP A 464 2.32 12.71 24.90
N PHE A 465 3.25 13.63 24.61
CA PHE A 465 3.34 14.31 23.32
C PHE A 465 3.74 13.37 22.19
N GLU A 466 4.76 12.55 22.40
CA GLU A 466 5.17 11.54 21.42
C GLU A 466 4.04 10.56 21.10
N ASN A 467 3.27 10.15 22.12
CA ASN A 467 2.14 9.24 21.93
C ASN A 467 1.02 9.86 21.09
N ASP A 468 0.70 11.13 21.31
CA ASP A 468 -0.26 11.86 20.48
C ASP A 468 0.27 12.03 19.05
N LEU A 469 1.56 12.39 18.92
CA LEU A 469 2.20 12.63 17.62
C LEU A 469 2.27 11.36 16.76
N HIS A 470 2.60 10.20 17.33
CA HIS A 470 2.57 8.94 16.59
C HIS A 470 1.17 8.60 16.08
N THR A 471 0.14 8.89 16.87
CA THR A 471 -1.25 8.70 16.45
C THR A 471 -1.61 9.66 15.32
N HIS A 472 -1.30 10.95 15.49
CA HIS A 472 -1.50 12.00 14.51
C HIS A 472 -0.89 11.62 13.16
N ILE A 473 0.42 11.39 13.12
CA ILE A 473 1.15 11.08 11.89
C ILE A 473 0.65 9.77 11.28
N HIS A 474 0.28 8.76 12.09
CA HIS A 474 -0.29 7.53 11.56
C HIS A 474 -1.60 7.78 10.80
N LEU A 475 -2.52 8.58 11.35
CA LEU A 475 -3.79 8.92 10.71
C LEU A 475 -3.57 9.63 9.38
N GLU A 476 -2.51 10.42 9.27
CA GLU A 476 -2.14 11.12 8.04
C GLU A 476 -1.48 10.17 7.03
N ASN A 477 -0.30 9.64 7.37
CA ASN A 477 0.55 8.87 6.47
C ASN A 477 -0.08 7.56 6.01
N ASN A 478 -0.86 6.89 6.87
CA ASN A 478 -1.33 5.54 6.60
C ASN A 478 -2.83 5.48 6.25
N ILE A 479 -3.58 6.58 6.45
CA ILE A 479 -5.03 6.62 6.21
C ILE A 479 -5.42 7.80 5.31
N LEU A 480 -5.25 9.04 5.77
CA LEU A 480 -5.74 10.23 5.07
C LEU A 480 -5.05 10.42 3.72
N PHE A 481 -3.71 10.45 3.71
CA PHE A 481 -2.92 10.75 2.53
C PHE A 481 -3.04 9.66 1.45
N PRO A 482 -2.86 8.35 1.76
CA PRO A 482 -2.95 7.32 0.73
C PRO A 482 -4.35 7.25 0.10
N LYS A 483 -5.42 7.40 0.92
CA LYS A 483 -6.79 7.40 0.40
C LYS A 483 -7.09 8.62 -0.46
N ALA A 484 -6.58 9.79 -0.07
CA ALA A 484 -6.75 11.00 -0.86
C ALA A 484 -5.99 10.92 -2.19
N ALA A 485 -4.76 10.39 -2.18
CA ALA A 485 -3.95 10.21 -3.38
C ALA A 485 -4.59 9.22 -4.35
N GLU A 486 -5.02 8.06 -3.86
CA GLU A 486 -5.74 7.07 -4.67
C GLU A 486 -7.03 7.65 -5.26
N MET A 487 -7.75 8.44 -4.46
CA MET A 487 -8.96 9.12 -4.91
C MET A 487 -8.68 10.17 -5.99
N GLU A 488 -7.59 10.92 -5.87
CA GLU A 488 -7.20 11.93 -6.85
C GLU A 488 -6.83 11.31 -8.19
N LYS A 489 -6.04 10.22 -8.18
CA LYS A 489 -5.68 9.44 -9.38
C LYS A 489 -6.88 8.89 -10.16
N GLN A 490 -8.00 8.64 -9.47
CA GLN A 490 -9.25 8.18 -10.10
C GLN A 490 -10.06 9.30 -10.77
N LEU A 491 -9.76 10.57 -10.49
CA LEU A 491 -10.54 11.74 -10.91
C LEU A 491 -9.85 12.64 -11.95
N VAL A 492 -8.53 12.51 -12.09
CA VAL A 492 -7.70 13.14 -13.12
C VAL A 492 -7.80 12.30 -14.40
#